data_AF-A0A3M1AJX1-F1
#
_entry.id   AF-A0A3M1AJX1-F1
#
_cell.length_a   1.000
_cell.length_b   1.000
_cell.length_c   1.000
_cell.angle_alpha   90.00
_cell.angle_beta   90.00
_cell.angle_gamma   90.00
#
_symmetry.space_group_name_H-M   'P 1'
#
loop_
_entity.id
_entity.type
_entity.pdbx_description
1 polymer ?
#
loop_
_entity_poly.entity_id
_entity_poly.type
_entity_poly.pdbx_seq_one_letter_code
_entity_poly.pdbx_strand_id
1 'polypeptide(L)'
;MKGLQPLLLLASFVLLLAIPAPSCGPRASCEACGRFERVGRVENPQITETSGLIASRSQPGILFLHNDSGDTARFFALTSSGVHRGEYRFSGIDARDWEDMGSGPCPDGGSCLFFGDIGDNG
;
A
#
# COMPACT_ATOMS: atom_id res chain seq x y z
N MET A 1 35.04 -41.65 58.32
CA MET A 1 34.79 -41.02 57.00
C MET A 1 33.31 -41.19 56.70
N LYS A 2 32.50 -40.16 57.02
CA LYS A 2 31.59 -39.43 56.09
C LYS A 2 30.73 -40.40 55.25
N GLY A 3 29.45 -40.65 55.52
CA GLY A 3 28.35 -39.71 55.77
C GLY A 3 27.51 -39.61 54.49
N LEU A 4 26.52 -40.50 54.34
CA LEU A 4 25.66 -40.64 53.15
C LEU A 4 24.63 -39.49 53.12
N GLN A 5 24.64 -38.66 52.07
CA GLN A 5 23.66 -37.59 51.89
C GLN A 5 22.45 -38.08 51.08
N PRO A 6 21.21 -37.81 51.50
CA PRO A 6 20.02 -38.16 50.73
C PRO A 6 19.83 -37.20 49.56
N LEU A 7 19.58 -37.77 48.38
CA LEU A 7 19.29 -37.07 47.14
C LEU A 7 17.89 -36.43 47.24
N LEU A 8 17.82 -35.12 47.47
CA LEU A 8 16.57 -34.36 47.37
C LEU A 8 16.18 -34.25 45.88
N LEU A 9 15.10 -34.93 45.47
CA LEU A 9 14.41 -34.62 44.22
C LEU A 9 13.63 -33.30 44.41
N LEU A 10 14.15 -32.21 43.85
CA LEU A 10 13.39 -30.97 43.67
C LEU A 10 12.49 -31.12 42.45
N ALA A 11 11.21 -31.42 42.66
CA ALA A 11 10.20 -31.32 41.62
C ALA A 11 10.04 -29.84 41.24
N SER A 12 10.61 -29.44 40.10
CA SER A 12 10.39 -28.10 39.55
C SER A 12 8.95 -27.99 39.04
N PHE A 13 8.09 -27.36 39.83
CA PHE A 13 6.79 -26.87 39.36
C PHE A 13 7.06 -25.68 38.43
N VAL A 14 7.10 -25.92 37.12
CA VAL A 14 7.02 -24.84 36.13
C VAL A 14 5.59 -24.33 36.19
N LEU A 15 5.38 -23.19 36.86
CA LEU A 15 4.14 -22.46 36.82
C LEU A 15 3.98 -21.92 35.39
N LEU A 16 3.21 -22.62 34.54
CA LEU A 16 2.73 -22.07 33.27
C LEU A 16 1.86 -20.86 33.63
N LEU A 17 2.44 -19.66 33.60
CA LEU A 17 1.66 -18.45 33.47
C LEU A 17 0.95 -18.54 32.12
N ALA A 18 -0.36 -18.80 32.13
CA ALA A 18 -1.18 -18.64 30.96
C ALA A 18 -1.05 -17.16 30.54
N ILE A 19 -0.23 -16.88 29.54
CA ILE A 19 -0.17 -15.57 28.91
C ILE A 19 -1.57 -15.39 28.31
N PRO A 20 -2.39 -14.44 28.79
CA PRO A 20 -3.66 -14.18 28.15
C PRO A 20 -3.34 -13.84 26.69
N ALA A 21 -3.90 -14.60 25.76
CA ALA A 21 -3.85 -14.23 24.35
C ALA A 21 -4.30 -12.77 24.26
N PRO A 22 -3.62 -11.91 23.48
CA PRO A 22 -4.06 -10.54 23.29
C PRO A 22 -5.52 -10.61 22.86
N SER A 23 -6.42 -10.16 23.74
CA SER A 23 -7.82 -10.08 23.40
C SER A 23 -7.88 -9.15 22.21
N CYS A 24 -8.31 -9.68 21.07
CA CYS A 24 -8.74 -8.85 19.97
C CYS A 24 -9.95 -8.09 20.53
N GLY A 25 -9.71 -6.92 21.12
CA GLY A 25 -10.77 -5.98 21.45
C GLY A 25 -11.56 -5.73 20.17
N PRO A 26 -12.83 -5.28 20.26
CA PRO A 26 -13.56 -4.85 19.08
C PRO A 26 -12.63 -3.91 18.33
N ARG A 27 -12.14 -4.33 17.15
CA ARG A 27 -11.43 -3.45 16.23
C ARG A 27 -12.34 -2.24 16.16
N ALA A 28 -11.83 -1.05 16.47
CA ALA A 28 -12.52 0.17 16.07
C ALA A 28 -12.95 -0.09 14.64
N SER A 29 -14.26 -0.23 14.41
CA SER A 29 -14.78 -0.34 13.07
C SER A 29 -14.12 0.83 12.35
N CYS A 30 -13.45 0.56 11.22
CA CYS A 30 -12.92 1.63 10.39
C CYS A 30 -14.03 2.66 10.32
N GLU A 31 -13.78 3.82 10.92
CA GLU A 31 -14.78 4.87 11.06
C GLU A 31 -15.41 5.00 9.67
N ALA A 32 -16.71 4.73 9.60
CA ALA A 32 -17.36 4.51 8.32
C ALA A 32 -16.93 5.65 7.39
N CYS A 33 -16.36 5.30 6.22
CA CYS A 33 -15.85 6.29 5.29
C CYS A 33 -16.89 7.41 5.18
N GLY A 34 -16.44 8.67 5.31
CA GLY A 34 -17.34 9.81 5.29
C GLY A 34 -18.21 9.82 4.03
N ARG A 35 -19.24 10.68 4.01
CA ARG A 35 -20.12 10.81 2.84
C ARG A 35 -19.29 11.05 1.58
N PHE A 36 -19.44 10.18 0.58
CA PHE A 36 -18.84 10.39 -0.73
C PHE A 36 -19.43 11.64 -1.38
N GLU A 37 -18.56 12.47 -1.94
CA GLU A 37 -18.94 13.64 -2.72
C GLU A 37 -18.20 13.65 -4.06
N ARG A 38 -18.89 14.16 -5.09
CA ARG A 38 -18.25 14.38 -6.39
C ARG A 38 -17.40 15.65 -6.28
N VAL A 39 -16.09 15.47 -6.21
CA VAL A 39 -15.11 16.58 -6.13
C VAL A 39 -14.72 17.16 -7.50
N GLY A 40 -15.02 16.45 -8.59
CA GLY A 40 -14.61 16.86 -9.92
C GLY A 40 -14.98 15.87 -11.02
N ARG A 41 -14.44 16.14 -12.22
CA ARG A 41 -14.55 15.29 -13.40
C ARG A 41 -13.19 15.29 -14.10
N VAL A 42 -12.69 14.10 -14.44
CA VAL A 42 -11.48 13.96 -15.27
C VAL A 42 -11.79 14.49 -16.67
N GLU A 43 -11.04 15.49 -17.10
CA GLU A 43 -11.30 16.23 -18.35
C GLU A 43 -10.53 15.67 -19.54
N ASN A 44 -9.38 15.03 -19.30
CA ASN A 44 -8.51 14.55 -20.36
C ASN A 44 -9.11 13.28 -21.01
N PRO A 45 -9.45 13.31 -22.31
CA PRO A 45 -10.08 12.19 -23.00
C PRO A 45 -9.14 10.99 -23.21
N GLN A 46 -7.83 11.13 -22.98
CA GLN A 46 -6.88 10.02 -23.03
C GLN A 46 -6.87 9.19 -21.74
N ILE A 47 -7.54 9.64 -20.67
CA ILE A 47 -7.69 8.90 -19.42
C ILE A 47 -9.03 8.16 -19.50
N THR A 48 -9.00 6.97 -20.05
CA THR A 48 -10.21 6.21 -20.42
C THR A 48 -10.49 5.03 -19.48
N GLU A 49 -9.49 4.56 -18.75
CA GLU A 49 -9.56 3.31 -17.99
C GLU A 49 -8.59 3.33 -16.80
N THR A 50 -8.87 4.20 -15.82
CA THR A 50 -7.98 4.37 -14.67
C THR A 50 -8.03 3.18 -13.71
N SER A 51 -6.89 2.56 -13.43
CA SER A 51 -6.74 1.46 -12.47
C SER A 51 -6.04 1.90 -11.18
N GLY A 52 -4.86 2.53 -11.28
CA GLY A 52 -4.11 3.07 -10.13
C GLY A 52 -4.31 4.58 -9.90
N LEU A 53 -4.35 5.01 -8.64
CA LEU A 53 -4.41 6.43 -8.23
C LEU A 53 -3.64 6.67 -6.92
N ILE A 54 -2.76 7.68 -6.88
CA ILE A 54 -2.06 8.08 -5.65
C ILE A 54 -1.90 9.60 -5.52
N ALA A 55 -1.99 10.12 -4.31
CA ALA A 55 -1.68 11.52 -4.04
C ALA A 55 -0.16 11.76 -4.06
N SER A 56 0.26 12.86 -4.69
CA SER A 56 1.66 13.26 -4.72
C SER A 56 2.16 13.62 -3.32
N ARG A 57 3.33 13.09 -2.95
CA ARG A 57 4.00 13.43 -1.68
C ARG A 57 4.76 14.75 -1.73
N SER A 58 5.10 15.23 -2.93
CA SER A 58 5.92 16.43 -3.13
C SER A 58 5.14 17.62 -3.70
N GLN A 59 3.94 17.39 -4.25
CA GLN A 59 3.11 18.41 -4.90
C GLN A 59 1.70 18.39 -4.31
N PRO A 60 1.40 19.20 -3.28
CA PRO A 60 0.08 19.23 -2.66
C PRO A 60 -1.05 19.43 -3.67
N GLY A 61 -2.11 18.62 -3.57
CA GLY A 61 -3.28 18.70 -4.44
C GLY A 61 -3.13 18.03 -5.82
N ILE A 62 -1.97 17.43 -6.12
CA ILE A 62 -1.77 16.62 -7.31
C ILE A 62 -2.05 15.14 -7.02
N LEU A 63 -2.81 14.52 -7.91
CA LEU A 63 -3.03 13.08 -7.99
C LEU A 63 -2.30 12.55 -9.22
N PHE A 64 -1.59 11.43 -9.07
CA PHE A 64 -1.05 10.65 -10.16
C PHE A 64 -1.90 9.42 -10.42
N LEU A 65 -2.05 9.04 -11.68
CA LEU A 65 -2.82 7.86 -12.11
C LEU A 65 -2.30 7.31 -13.43
N HIS A 66 -2.62 6.06 -13.75
CA HIS A 66 -2.39 5.46 -15.07
C HIS A 66 -3.67 4.80 -15.58
N ASN A 67 -3.74 4.57 -16.89
CA ASN A 67 -4.73 3.65 -17.44
C ASN A 67 -4.22 2.20 -17.34
N ASP A 68 -5.11 1.24 -17.50
CA ASP A 68 -4.81 -0.19 -17.73
C ASP A 68 -5.22 -0.64 -19.16
N SER A 69 -5.44 -1.95 -19.37
CA SER A 69 -5.82 -2.61 -20.63
C SER A 69 -4.82 -2.39 -21.76
N GLY A 70 -3.54 -2.43 -21.42
CA GLY A 70 -2.46 -2.31 -22.39
C GLY A 70 -2.28 -0.91 -22.97
N ASP A 71 -2.61 0.16 -22.21
CA ASP A 71 -2.14 1.51 -22.54
C ASP A 71 -0.60 1.53 -22.62
N THR A 72 -0.06 2.58 -23.21
CA THR A 72 1.39 2.82 -23.22
C THR A 72 1.92 2.98 -21.79
N ALA A 73 3.22 2.71 -21.57
CA ALA A 73 3.86 2.91 -20.28
C ALA A 73 3.95 4.41 -19.92
N ARG A 74 2.84 4.95 -19.42
CA ARG A 74 2.65 6.36 -19.10
C ARG A 74 1.76 6.56 -17.89
N PHE A 75 1.85 7.73 -17.29
CA PHE A 75 0.96 8.14 -16.21
C PHE A 75 0.67 9.65 -16.31
N PHE A 76 -0.40 10.06 -15.65
CA PHE A 76 -0.93 11.42 -15.71
C PHE A 76 -0.90 12.07 -14.34
N ALA A 77 -0.74 13.39 -14.32
CA ALA A 77 -0.95 14.22 -13.14
C ALA A 77 -2.24 15.04 -13.31
N LEU A 78 -3.12 14.98 -12.32
CA LEU A 78 -4.36 15.76 -12.25
C LEU A 78 -4.44 16.55 -10.94
N THR A 79 -5.25 17.61 -10.90
CA THR A 79 -5.76 18.14 -9.62
C THR A 79 -6.80 17.20 -9.01
N SER A 80 -7.13 17.38 -7.73
CA SER A 80 -8.25 16.67 -7.10
C SER A 80 -9.62 16.92 -7.76
N SER A 81 -9.77 18.01 -8.50
CA SER A 81 -10.97 18.31 -9.30
C SER A 81 -10.95 17.69 -10.71
N GLY A 82 -9.89 16.96 -11.09
CA GLY A 82 -9.78 16.26 -12.37
C GLY A 82 -9.16 17.05 -13.51
N VAL A 83 -8.62 18.25 -13.24
CA VAL A 83 -7.99 19.09 -14.26
C VAL A 83 -6.60 18.54 -14.59
N HIS A 84 -6.30 18.36 -15.88
CA HIS A 84 -5.02 17.85 -16.34
C HIS A 84 -3.85 18.81 -16.04
N ARG A 85 -2.74 18.24 -15.59
CA ARG A 85 -1.51 18.97 -15.22
C ARG A 85 -0.26 18.45 -15.92
N GLY A 86 -0.26 17.20 -16.37
CA GLY A 86 0.84 16.67 -17.17
C GLY A 86 0.68 15.19 -17.46
N GLU A 87 1.52 14.73 -18.39
CA GLU A 87 1.65 13.34 -18.81
C GLU A 87 3.14 12.99 -18.81
N TYR A 88 3.45 11.80 -18.30
CA TYR A 88 4.81 11.30 -18.17
C TYR A 88 4.88 9.93 -18.82
N ARG A 89 5.96 9.66 -19.55
CA ARG A 89 6.14 8.41 -20.31
C ARG A 89 7.43 7.74 -19.87
N PHE A 90 7.37 6.44 -19.68
CA PHE A 90 8.54 5.58 -19.57
C PHE A 90 9.07 5.25 -20.96
N SER A 91 10.39 5.04 -21.05
CA SER A 91 11.05 4.61 -22.29
C SER A 91 11.55 3.19 -22.14
N GLY A 92 11.31 2.34 -23.14
CA GLY A 92 11.80 0.97 -23.17
C GLY A 92 11.11 0.01 -22.18
N ILE A 93 9.93 0.37 -21.70
CA ILE A 93 9.09 -0.47 -20.82
C ILE A 93 7.75 -0.67 -21.51
N ASP A 94 7.27 -1.91 -21.52
CA ASP A 94 5.90 -2.26 -21.90
C ASP A 94 5.06 -2.36 -20.62
N ALA A 95 4.03 -1.53 -20.48
CA ALA A 95 3.06 -1.62 -19.39
C ALA A 95 1.99 -2.65 -19.77
N ARG A 96 2.30 -3.94 -19.58
CA ARG A 96 1.44 -5.03 -20.07
C ARG A 96 0.15 -5.15 -19.27
N ASP A 97 0.26 -5.09 -17.94
CA ASP A 97 -0.83 -5.46 -17.05
C ASP A 97 -0.79 -4.66 -15.74
N TRP A 98 -0.73 -3.34 -15.91
CA TRP A 98 -0.56 -2.40 -14.80
C TRP A 98 -1.89 -2.09 -14.13
N GLU A 99 -2.00 -2.46 -12.86
CA GLU A 99 -3.27 -2.40 -12.14
C GLU A 99 -3.25 -1.41 -10.97
N ASP A 100 -2.13 -1.30 -10.25
CA ASP A 100 -2.04 -0.46 -9.06
C ASP A 100 -0.79 0.42 -9.05
N MET A 101 -0.81 1.47 -8.23
CA MET A 101 0.33 2.33 -8.00
C MET A 101 0.51 2.73 -6.53
N GLY A 102 1.76 2.71 -6.09
CA GLY A 102 2.18 3.12 -4.75
C GLY A 102 3.10 4.34 -4.78
N SER A 103 3.30 4.95 -3.61
CA SER A 103 4.37 5.95 -3.44
C SER A 103 5.18 5.68 -2.16
N GLY A 104 6.48 5.94 -2.23
CA GLY A 104 7.42 5.58 -1.17
C GLY A 104 8.76 6.29 -1.33
N PRO A 105 9.71 6.11 -0.41
CA PRO A 105 11.07 6.62 -0.59
C PRO A 105 11.75 5.95 -1.79
N CYS A 106 12.51 6.71 -2.57
CA CYS A 106 13.41 6.13 -3.58
C CYS A 106 14.65 5.50 -2.91
N PRO A 107 15.31 4.50 -3.53
CA PRO A 107 16.53 3.88 -3.00
C PRO A 107 17.68 4.87 -2.72
N ASP A 108 17.77 5.93 -3.51
CA ASP A 108 18.75 7.02 -3.44
C ASP A 108 18.25 8.25 -2.66
N GLY A 109 17.05 8.17 -2.09
CA GLY A 109 16.39 9.27 -1.37
C GLY A 109 15.40 10.06 -2.24
N GLY A 110 14.50 10.78 -1.58
CA GLY A 110 13.36 11.43 -2.26
C GLY A 110 12.12 10.55 -2.31
N SER A 111 11.18 10.87 -3.21
CA SER A 111 9.89 10.18 -3.33
C SER A 111 9.74 9.54 -4.71
N CYS A 112 9.45 8.24 -4.72
CA CYS A 112 9.22 7.43 -5.90
C CYS A 112 7.76 7.05 -6.03
N LEU A 113 7.35 6.86 -7.27
CA LEU A 113 6.12 6.14 -7.64
C LEU A 113 6.51 4.72 -8.00
N PHE A 114 5.70 3.76 -7.57
CA PHE A 114 5.83 2.35 -7.87
C PHE A 114 4.58 1.92 -8.65
N PHE A 115 4.75 1.10 -9.67
CA PHE A 115 3.66 0.60 -10.52
C PHE A 115 3.62 -0.91 -10.39
N GLY A 116 2.43 -1.46 -10.17
CA GLY A 116 2.18 -2.88 -10.03
C GLY A 116 1.76 -3.47 -11.37
N ASP A 117 2.66 -4.19 -12.01
CA ASP A 117 2.35 -5.09 -13.13
C ASP A 117 1.87 -6.43 -12.53
N ILE A 118 0.56 -6.52 -12.26
CA ILE A 118 -0.02 -7.55 -11.39
C ILE A 118 -1.34 -8.13 -11.91
N GLY A 119 -1.78 -7.77 -13.11
CA GLY A 119 -2.95 -8.39 -13.72
C GLY A 119 -2.70 -9.84 -14.14
N ASP A 120 -3.69 -10.45 -14.79
CA ASP A 120 -3.68 -11.83 -15.25
C ASP A 120 -3.80 -12.01 -16.77
N ASN A 121 -3.56 -10.97 -17.57
CA ASN A 121 -3.74 -10.92 -19.03
C ASN A 121 -2.56 -11.53 -19.83
N GLY A 122 -2.08 -12.72 -19.42
CA GLY A 122 -0.91 -13.42 -19.96
C GLY A 122 -1.14 -14.38 -21.14
#